data_AF-A0A9W4GFK8-F1
#
_entry.id   AF-A0A9W4GFK8-F1
#
_cell.length_a   1.000
_cell.length_b   1.000
_cell.length_c   1.000
_cell.angle_alpha   90.00
_cell.angle_beta   90.00
_cell.angle_gamma   90.00
#
_symmetry.space_group_name_H-M   'P 1'
#
loop_
_entity.id
_entity.type
_entity.pdbx_description
1 polymer ?
#
loop_
_entity_poly.entity_id
_entity_poly.type
_entity_poly.pdbx_seq_one_letter_code
_entity_poly.pdbx_strand_id
1 'polypeptide(L)'
;MACVLAVILTSVARMVIISPHYSPHHYGVYTTPKANEFPVPSNYHQIHMSASKIAGPGTYVVAYCSIQISQRKIVEIITGGLPGITQNPGKPSFSNLEAESACFTSIRRENALESVAVPLSKLDNGECTHNIIAILAFKGVISIEGEFSCFAPPQEEQRIKVNADIPFDMQQFLAGSLLLRGEDDVSDERVLVWFQESLHVFKQTKPGVNSYSLWSPIISIGREVNNGKVITNFIYDNLPSIQEFTKIMGDFHNLLKYMKLFYRPEHWELSESNYKKFYRRPNYDYLDDICMLNLGFEHTRCGWINNLPGYLKKPHDLGLLCRTRRLDRTGFVRKRECIFRPAFIRYSKFLSNQWKDSGSKNKMLQIPPQSLKLEKAARLKEVNGDNLCRT
;
A
#
# COMPACT_ATOMS: atom_id res chain seq x y z
N MET A 1 -1.84 11.74 11.30
CA MET A 1 -0.96 11.12 10.27
C MET A 1 -1.83 10.34 9.30
N ALA A 2 -1.50 10.35 8.01
CA ALA A 2 -2.20 9.62 6.97
C ALA A 2 -1.21 8.86 6.07
N CYS A 3 -1.60 7.65 5.63
CA CYS A 3 -0.86 6.86 4.66
C CYS A 3 -1.79 6.29 3.59
N VAL A 4 -1.25 6.10 2.38
CA VAL A 4 -1.88 5.37 1.28
C VAL A 4 -0.87 4.38 0.70
N LEU A 5 -1.37 3.27 0.18
CA LEU A 5 -0.58 2.28 -0.51
C LEU A 5 -0.85 2.40 -2.01
N ALA A 6 0.21 2.32 -2.81
CA ALA A 6 0.13 2.13 -4.23
C ALA A 6 0.68 0.75 -4.60
N VAL A 7 -0.06 0.02 -5.41
CA VAL A 7 0.34 -1.28 -5.93
C VAL A 7 0.36 -1.17 -7.45
N ILE A 8 1.50 -1.46 -8.09
CA ILE A 8 1.64 -1.40 -9.54
C ILE A 8 1.90 -2.79 -10.11
N LEU A 9 1.22 -3.13 -11.20
CA LEU A 9 1.52 -4.27 -12.04
C LEU A 9 2.20 -3.76 -13.32
N THR A 10 3.48 -4.08 -13.45
CA THR A 10 4.32 -3.51 -14.52
C THR A 10 4.03 -4.10 -15.90
N SER A 11 3.46 -5.32 -15.99
CA SER A 11 3.14 -5.96 -17.28
C SER A 11 2.02 -5.26 -18.05
N VAL A 12 1.11 -4.55 -17.36
CA VAL A 12 -0.04 -3.86 -17.95
C VAL A 12 -0.10 -2.37 -17.60
N ALA A 13 0.95 -1.84 -16.96
CA ALA A 13 1.04 -0.44 -16.54
C ALA A 13 -0.20 0.02 -15.74
N ARG A 14 -0.65 -0.81 -14.79
CA ARG A 14 -1.82 -0.53 -13.94
C ARG A 14 -1.38 -0.30 -12.50
N MET A 15 -1.97 0.71 -11.86
CA MET A 15 -1.72 1.03 -10.47
C MET A 15 -3.03 1.14 -9.70
N VAL A 16 -3.09 0.49 -8.54
CA VAL A 16 -4.20 0.62 -7.58
C VAL A 16 -3.72 1.46 -6.42
N ILE A 17 -4.51 2.48 -6.05
CA ILE A 17 -4.32 3.25 -4.82
C ILE A 17 -5.32 2.79 -3.79
N ILE A 18 -4.82 2.42 -2.62
CA ILE A 18 -5.59 1.91 -1.50
C ILE A 18 -5.33 2.78 -0.29
N SER A 19 -6.37 3.10 0.46
CA SER A 19 -6.17 3.65 1.79
C SER A 19 -6.82 2.83 2.91
N PRO A 20 -6.03 2.38 3.90
CA PRO A 20 -6.51 1.47 4.94
C PRO A 20 -7.37 2.11 6.03
N HIS A 21 -7.29 3.42 6.23
CA HIS A 21 -7.73 4.03 7.49
C HIS A 21 -8.54 5.32 7.29
N TYR A 22 -9.70 5.35 7.94
CA TYR A 22 -10.65 6.46 8.04
C TYR A 22 -11.50 6.73 6.79
N SER A 23 -12.78 6.99 7.05
CA SER A 23 -13.76 7.37 6.04
C SER A 23 -13.40 8.75 5.45
N PRO A 24 -13.45 8.93 4.12
CA PRO A 24 -13.80 7.91 3.13
C PRO A 24 -12.61 6.98 2.81
N HIS A 25 -12.89 5.67 2.74
CA HIS A 25 -11.97 4.72 2.13
C HIS A 25 -11.72 5.13 0.67
N HIS A 26 -10.47 5.00 0.24
CA HIS A 26 -10.14 5.17 -1.17
C HIS A 26 -9.68 3.84 -1.75
N TYR A 27 -10.34 3.46 -2.83
CA TYR A 27 -9.88 2.45 -3.75
C TYR A 27 -10.03 3.05 -5.14
N GLY A 28 -8.93 3.13 -5.89
CA GLY A 28 -8.95 3.64 -7.25
C GLY A 28 -7.94 2.91 -8.12
N VAL A 29 -8.34 2.63 -9.36
CA VAL A 29 -7.49 1.99 -10.37
C VAL A 29 -7.10 3.04 -11.40
N TYR A 30 -5.82 3.08 -11.77
CA TYR A 30 -5.25 4.09 -12.64
C TYR A 30 -4.32 3.44 -13.67
N THR A 31 -4.30 3.98 -14.88
CA THR A 31 -3.27 3.67 -15.87
C THR A 31 -2.03 4.51 -15.59
N THR A 32 -0.86 3.88 -15.61
CA THR A 32 0.41 4.58 -15.44
C THR A 32 1.05 4.83 -16.81
N PRO A 33 1.41 6.08 -17.16
CA PRO A 33 2.12 6.38 -18.41
C PRO A 33 3.47 5.66 -18.52
N LYS A 34 4.09 5.40 -17.36
CA LYS A 34 5.34 4.66 -17.24
C LYS A 34 5.13 3.44 -16.36
N ALA A 35 5.10 2.26 -16.99
CA ALA A 35 4.86 1.00 -16.31
C ALA A 35 5.87 0.68 -15.19
N ASN A 36 7.05 1.27 -15.23
CA ASN A 36 8.18 0.97 -14.35
C ASN A 36 8.52 2.11 -13.37
N GLU A 37 7.61 3.06 -13.14
CA GLU A 37 7.84 4.16 -12.21
C GLU A 37 6.60 4.46 -11.37
N PHE A 38 6.79 4.59 -10.06
CA PHE A 38 5.79 5.17 -9.17
C PHE A 38 5.83 6.70 -9.24
N PRO A 39 4.68 7.40 -9.13
CA PRO A 39 4.66 8.86 -9.00
C PRO A 39 5.49 9.32 -7.80
N VAL A 40 6.48 10.18 -8.02
CA VAL A 40 7.32 10.69 -6.93
C VAL A 40 6.87 12.11 -6.55
N PRO A 41 6.29 12.31 -5.37
CA PRO A 41 5.93 13.64 -4.92
C PRO A 41 7.15 14.55 -4.77
N SER A 42 6.99 15.81 -5.13
CA SER A 42 8.00 16.83 -4.78
C SER A 42 8.15 16.99 -3.27
N ASN A 43 9.35 17.35 -2.81
CA ASN A 43 9.66 17.53 -1.38
C ASN A 43 8.74 18.53 -0.67
N TYR A 44 8.24 19.56 -1.37
CA TYR A 44 7.35 20.56 -0.78
C TYR A 44 5.94 20.02 -0.46
N HIS A 45 5.56 18.86 -1.01
CA HIS A 45 4.29 18.19 -0.69
C HIS A 45 4.30 17.50 0.68
N GLN A 46 5.46 17.38 1.34
CA GLN A 46 5.56 16.85 2.70
C GLN A 46 5.06 15.39 2.80
N ILE A 47 5.22 14.65 1.69
CA ILE A 47 4.95 13.23 1.59
C ILE A 47 6.29 12.50 1.71
N HIS A 48 6.28 11.43 2.49
CA HIS A 48 7.35 10.45 2.56
C HIS A 48 6.93 9.21 1.78
N MET A 49 7.86 8.66 1.04
CA MET A 49 7.66 7.50 0.18
C MET A 49 8.63 6.40 0.61
N SER A 50 8.13 5.16 0.72
CA SER A 50 8.99 3.99 0.93
C SER A 50 9.93 3.78 -0.28
N ALA A 51 10.83 2.80 -0.18
CA ALA A 51 11.65 2.38 -1.31
C ALA A 51 10.79 2.13 -2.56
N SER A 52 11.24 2.58 -3.72
CA SER A 52 10.38 2.77 -4.90
C SER A 52 10.97 2.34 -6.24
N LYS A 53 12.24 1.89 -6.26
CA LYS A 53 12.90 1.46 -7.50
C LYS A 53 12.31 0.13 -7.98
N ILE A 54 11.73 0.14 -9.18
CA ILE A 54 11.28 -1.07 -9.87
C ILE A 54 12.47 -1.66 -10.63
N ALA A 55 12.73 -2.94 -10.43
CA ALA A 55 13.91 -3.62 -10.96
C ALA A 55 13.59 -4.60 -12.11
N GLY A 56 12.32 -4.75 -12.50
CA GLY A 56 11.90 -5.64 -13.57
C GLY A 56 10.38 -5.83 -13.61
N PRO A 57 9.89 -6.79 -14.41
CA PRO A 57 8.50 -7.21 -14.40
C PRO A 57 8.06 -7.69 -13.01
N GLY A 58 6.84 -7.36 -12.62
CA GLY A 58 6.25 -7.85 -11.37
C GLY A 58 5.15 -6.96 -10.78
N THR A 59 4.64 -7.37 -9.62
CA THR A 59 3.79 -6.53 -8.77
C THR A 59 4.60 -5.90 -7.64
N TYR A 60 4.64 -4.57 -7.59
CA TYR A 60 5.39 -3.81 -6.59
C TYR A 60 4.47 -2.96 -5.72
N VAL A 61 4.91 -2.69 -4.50
CA VAL A 61 4.15 -1.93 -3.49
C VAL A 61 4.97 -0.79 -2.93
N VAL A 62 4.35 0.38 -2.79
CA VAL A 62 4.90 1.57 -2.15
C VAL A 62 3.90 2.16 -1.16
N ALA A 63 4.40 2.63 0.00
CA ALA A 63 3.64 3.45 0.92
C ALA A 63 3.98 4.93 0.75
N TYR A 64 2.95 5.77 0.70
CA TYR A 64 3.06 7.23 0.79
C TYR A 64 2.43 7.70 2.10
N CYS A 65 3.19 8.37 2.94
CA CYS A 65 2.73 8.83 4.24
C CYS A 65 3.01 10.32 4.43
N SER A 66 2.10 11.01 5.11
CA SER A 66 2.32 12.37 5.58
C SER A 66 1.82 12.55 7.01
N ILE A 67 2.53 13.39 7.75
CA ILE A 67 2.13 13.83 9.07
C ILE A 67 1.41 15.19 9.06
N GLN A 68 1.37 15.87 7.90
CA GLN A 68 0.83 17.23 7.74
C GLN A 68 -0.43 17.27 6.86
N ILE A 69 -0.51 16.44 5.82
CA ILE A 69 -1.64 16.46 4.88
C ILE A 69 -2.55 15.24 5.04
N SER A 70 -3.81 15.40 4.62
CA SER A 70 -4.82 14.34 4.68
C SER A 70 -4.59 13.28 3.62
N GLN A 71 -5.14 12.09 3.85
CA GLN A 71 -5.14 10.98 2.88
C GLN A 71 -5.68 11.41 1.51
N ARG A 72 -6.82 12.08 1.47
CA ARG A 72 -7.40 12.60 0.22
C ARG A 72 -6.39 13.45 -0.54
N LYS A 73 -5.65 14.32 0.17
CA LYS A 73 -4.66 15.17 -0.48
C LYS A 73 -3.45 14.39 -0.98
N ILE A 74 -3.03 13.34 -0.26
CA ILE A 74 -1.99 12.42 -0.74
C ILE A 74 -2.44 11.76 -2.04
N VAL A 75 -3.66 11.20 -2.09
CA VAL A 75 -4.24 10.60 -3.30
C VAL A 75 -4.25 11.61 -4.45
N GLU A 76 -4.82 12.81 -4.25
CA GLU A 76 -4.87 13.87 -5.27
C GLU A 76 -3.48 14.21 -5.84
N ILE A 77 -2.44 14.23 -5.00
CA ILE A 77 -1.07 14.55 -5.43
C ILE A 77 -0.45 13.39 -6.22
N ILE A 78 -0.63 12.14 -5.79
CA ILE A 78 -0.01 10.99 -6.47
C ILE A 78 -0.75 10.57 -7.73
N THR A 79 -2.06 10.78 -7.81
CA THR A 79 -2.89 10.45 -8.99
C THR A 79 -3.10 11.64 -9.91
N GLY A 80 -2.57 12.82 -9.58
CA GLY A 80 -2.68 14.02 -10.39
C GLY A 80 -2.17 13.79 -11.82
N GLY A 81 -3.08 13.85 -12.79
CA GLY A 81 -2.77 13.62 -14.20
C GLY A 81 -2.76 12.15 -14.64
N LEU A 82 -3.06 11.20 -13.75
CA LEU A 82 -3.22 9.79 -14.13
C LEU A 82 -4.66 9.52 -14.60
N PRO A 83 -4.84 8.84 -15.76
CA PRO A 83 -6.16 8.39 -16.19
C PRO A 83 -6.73 7.40 -15.19
N GLY A 84 -7.84 7.76 -14.56
CA GLY A 84 -8.62 6.84 -13.73
C GLY A 84 -9.35 5.83 -14.61
N ILE A 85 -9.21 4.55 -14.28
CA ILE A 85 -10.07 3.50 -14.82
C ILE A 85 -11.36 3.55 -14.00
N THR A 86 -12.41 4.12 -14.56
CA THR A 86 -13.72 4.08 -13.90
C THR A 86 -14.18 2.63 -13.86
N GLN A 87 -14.21 2.04 -12.67
CA GLN A 87 -14.84 0.74 -12.36
C GLN A 87 -16.37 0.80 -12.49
N ASN A 88 -16.89 1.50 -13.50
CA ASN A 88 -18.30 1.38 -13.80
C ASN A 88 -18.45 0.09 -14.60
N PRO A 89 -19.08 -0.97 -14.05
CA PRO A 89 -19.38 -2.18 -14.80
C PRO A 89 -20.18 -1.88 -16.09
N GLY A 90 -20.85 -0.73 -16.16
CA GLY A 90 -21.56 -0.24 -17.34
C GLY A 90 -20.71 0.44 -18.43
N LYS A 91 -19.38 0.60 -18.29
CA LYS A 91 -18.54 1.11 -19.39
C LYS A 91 -17.75 -0.03 -20.04
N PRO A 92 -18.12 -0.46 -21.26
CA PRO A 92 -17.47 -1.59 -21.90
C PRO A 92 -16.01 -1.26 -22.25
N SER A 93 -15.08 -2.10 -21.79
CA SER A 93 -13.79 -2.24 -22.46
C SER A 93 -14.05 -2.72 -23.90
N PHE A 94 -13.48 -2.03 -24.88
CA PHE A 94 -13.73 -2.30 -26.31
C PHE A 94 -13.04 -3.56 -26.83
N SER A 95 -12.23 -4.24 -26.01
CA SER A 95 -11.32 -5.28 -26.50
C SER A 95 -11.98 -6.60 -26.90
N ASN A 96 -13.29 -6.83 -26.63
CA ASN A 96 -13.96 -8.10 -26.93
C ASN A 96 -15.43 -7.97 -27.38
N LEU A 97 -15.86 -6.80 -27.89
CA LEU A 97 -17.28 -6.53 -28.16
C LEU A 97 -17.99 -7.58 -29.03
N GLU A 98 -17.33 -8.07 -30.08
CA GLU A 98 -17.91 -9.08 -30.97
C GLU A 98 -18.08 -10.44 -30.27
N ALA A 99 -17.04 -10.90 -29.57
CA ALA A 99 -17.06 -12.16 -28.82
C ALA A 99 -18.04 -12.10 -27.64
N GLU A 100 -18.12 -10.96 -26.95
CA GLU A 100 -19.12 -10.71 -25.91
C GLU A 100 -20.54 -10.77 -26.47
N SER A 101 -20.80 -10.13 -27.62
CA SER A 101 -22.11 -10.12 -28.27
C SER A 101 -22.51 -11.50 -28.77
N ALA A 102 -21.58 -12.25 -29.36
CA ALA A 102 -21.80 -13.63 -29.80
C ALA A 102 -22.16 -14.52 -28.62
N CYS A 103 -21.36 -14.49 -27.55
CA CYS A 103 -21.61 -15.28 -26.35
C CYS A 103 -22.95 -14.91 -25.69
N PHE A 104 -23.24 -13.62 -25.53
CA PHE A 104 -24.51 -13.17 -24.98
C PHE A 104 -25.72 -13.66 -25.79
N THR A 105 -25.60 -13.67 -27.12
CA THR A 105 -26.66 -14.19 -28.01
C THR A 105 -26.85 -15.70 -27.83
N SER A 106 -25.76 -16.45 -27.66
CA SER A 106 -25.77 -17.89 -27.37
C SER A 106 -26.51 -18.17 -26.05
N ILE A 107 -26.14 -17.46 -24.97
CA ILE A 107 -26.80 -17.57 -23.66
C ILE A 107 -28.29 -17.25 -23.76
N ARG A 108 -28.66 -16.18 -24.49
CA ARG A 108 -30.07 -15.76 -24.62
C ARG A 108 -30.91 -16.80 -25.36
N ARG A 109 -30.35 -17.46 -26.39
CA ARG A 109 -31.03 -18.50 -27.15
C ARG A 109 -31.38 -19.70 -26.27
N GLU A 110 -30.43 -20.15 -25.46
CA GLU A 110 -30.62 -21.25 -24.51
C GLU A 110 -31.60 -20.87 -23.38
N ASN A 111 -31.50 -19.65 -22.86
CA ASN A 111 -32.35 -19.18 -21.76
C ASN A 111 -33.83 -19.05 -22.19
N ALA A 112 -34.08 -18.65 -23.45
CA ALA A 112 -35.43 -18.53 -24.02
C ALA A 112 -36.18 -19.88 -24.11
N LEU A 113 -35.48 -21.01 -24.04
CA LEU A 113 -36.07 -22.35 -24.14
C LEU A 113 -36.58 -22.87 -22.79
N GLU A 114 -35.94 -22.52 -21.68
CA GLU A 114 -36.19 -23.20 -20.40
C GLU A 114 -36.52 -22.28 -19.21
N SER A 115 -36.40 -20.94 -19.32
CA SER A 115 -36.61 -19.98 -18.19
C SER A 115 -35.82 -20.29 -16.90
N VAL A 116 -34.83 -21.19 -17.00
CA VAL A 116 -33.93 -21.64 -15.95
C VAL A 116 -32.51 -21.16 -16.30
N ALA A 117 -31.65 -21.01 -15.29
CA ALA A 117 -30.26 -20.63 -15.52
C ALA A 117 -29.56 -21.64 -16.44
N VAL A 118 -28.89 -21.13 -17.48
CA VAL A 118 -28.20 -21.97 -18.46
C VAL A 118 -26.95 -22.57 -17.80
N PRO A 119 -26.78 -23.90 -17.76
CA PRO A 119 -25.57 -24.51 -17.23
C PRO A 119 -24.33 -24.06 -18.00
N LEU A 120 -23.27 -23.71 -17.27
CA LEU A 120 -21.98 -23.31 -17.84
C LEU A 120 -21.39 -24.44 -18.71
N SER A 121 -21.57 -25.70 -18.29
CA SER A 121 -21.18 -26.89 -19.07
C SER A 121 -21.78 -26.98 -20.47
N LYS A 122 -22.94 -26.33 -20.72
CA LYS A 122 -23.57 -26.27 -22.06
C LYS A 122 -23.06 -25.11 -22.92
N LEU A 123 -22.40 -24.12 -22.31
CA LEU A 123 -21.89 -22.92 -22.97
C LEU A 123 -20.45 -23.08 -23.47
N ASP A 124 -19.75 -24.14 -23.09
CA ASP A 124 -18.39 -24.44 -23.56
C ASP A 124 -18.39 -25.02 -24.99
N ASN A 125 -18.99 -24.27 -25.92
CA ASN A 125 -19.17 -24.63 -27.33
C ASN A 125 -18.21 -23.85 -28.26
N GLY A 126 -17.22 -23.15 -27.69
CA GLY A 126 -16.27 -22.29 -28.40
C GLY A 126 -16.74 -20.84 -28.63
N GLU A 127 -18.03 -20.53 -28.51
CA GLU A 127 -18.55 -19.16 -28.61
C GLU A 127 -18.46 -18.41 -27.27
N CYS A 128 -18.57 -19.12 -26.15
CA CYS A 128 -18.52 -18.58 -24.80
C CYS A 128 -17.33 -19.18 -24.03
N THR A 129 -16.21 -18.46 -24.01
CA THR A 129 -15.13 -18.82 -23.07
C THR A 129 -15.49 -18.38 -21.66
N HIS A 130 -14.92 -19.07 -20.66
CA HIS A 130 -14.98 -18.68 -19.25
C HIS A 130 -14.66 -17.19 -19.05
N ASN A 131 -13.56 -16.69 -19.64
CA ASN A 131 -13.21 -15.27 -19.54
C ASN A 131 -14.32 -14.33 -20.05
N ILE A 132 -14.97 -14.63 -21.18
CA ILE A 132 -16.07 -13.82 -21.71
C ILE A 132 -17.27 -13.83 -20.76
N ILE A 133 -17.61 -14.99 -20.19
CA ILE A 133 -18.70 -15.12 -19.21
C ILE A 133 -18.41 -14.29 -17.96
N ALA A 134 -17.18 -14.33 -17.45
CA ALA A 134 -16.76 -13.51 -16.31
C ALA A 134 -16.85 -12.00 -16.63
N ILE A 135 -16.47 -11.58 -17.84
CA ILE A 135 -16.60 -10.18 -18.28
C ILE A 135 -18.07 -9.76 -18.34
N LEU A 136 -18.96 -10.58 -18.93
CA LEU A 136 -20.39 -10.29 -19.00
C LEU A 136 -21.03 -10.20 -17.61
N ALA A 137 -20.66 -11.11 -16.70
CA ALA A 137 -21.10 -11.10 -15.31
C ALA A 137 -20.61 -9.85 -14.56
N PHE A 138 -19.34 -9.49 -14.73
CA PHE A 138 -18.76 -8.30 -14.12
C PHE A 138 -19.45 -7.02 -14.63
N LYS A 139 -19.78 -6.95 -15.92
CA LYS A 139 -20.54 -5.85 -16.53
C LYS A 139 -22.01 -5.80 -16.09
N GLY A 140 -22.51 -6.81 -15.38
CA GLY A 140 -23.91 -6.91 -14.99
C GLY A 140 -24.83 -7.08 -16.21
N VAL A 141 -24.40 -7.83 -17.22
CA VAL A 141 -25.23 -8.20 -18.37
C VAL A 141 -25.96 -9.52 -18.11
N ILE A 142 -25.36 -10.37 -17.28
CA ILE A 142 -25.89 -11.66 -16.82
C ILE A 142 -25.63 -11.81 -15.32
N SER A 143 -26.43 -12.63 -14.63
CA SER A 143 -26.09 -13.10 -13.28
C SER A 143 -25.53 -14.51 -13.31
N ILE A 144 -24.59 -14.79 -12.41
CA ILE A 144 -24.06 -16.13 -12.19
C ILE A 144 -24.60 -16.65 -10.86
N GLU A 145 -25.08 -17.89 -10.87
CA GLU A 145 -25.45 -18.66 -9.68
C GLU A 145 -24.70 -20.00 -9.65
N GLY A 146 -24.85 -20.79 -8.59
CA GLY A 146 -24.20 -22.09 -8.46
C GLY A 146 -22.91 -22.09 -7.62
N GLU A 147 -22.37 -23.28 -7.41
CA GLU A 147 -21.26 -23.58 -6.48
C GLU A 147 -19.93 -22.92 -6.88
N PHE A 148 -19.74 -22.65 -8.17
CA PHE A 148 -18.50 -22.07 -8.71
C PHE A 148 -18.66 -20.60 -9.14
N SER A 149 -19.66 -19.89 -8.61
CA SER A 149 -20.03 -18.51 -8.99
C SER A 149 -19.11 -17.39 -8.43
N CYS A 150 -18.05 -17.76 -7.73
CA CYS A 150 -17.14 -16.86 -7.00
C CYS A 150 -16.34 -15.86 -7.85
N PHE A 151 -16.42 -15.93 -9.18
CA PHE A 151 -15.80 -14.96 -10.09
C PHE A 151 -16.73 -13.78 -10.43
N ALA A 152 -18.00 -13.84 -10.04
CA ALA A 152 -19.00 -12.84 -10.37
C ALA A 152 -19.34 -11.93 -9.17
N PRO A 153 -19.68 -10.65 -9.42
CA PRO A 153 -20.30 -9.82 -8.39
C PRO A 153 -21.62 -10.44 -7.89
N PRO A 154 -21.95 -10.32 -6.59
CA PRO A 154 -23.28 -10.68 -6.11
C PRO A 154 -24.32 -9.74 -6.75
N GLN A 155 -25.24 -10.29 -7.54
CA GLN A 155 -26.32 -9.54 -8.17
C GLN A 155 -27.68 -10.12 -7.83
N GLU A 156 -28.61 -9.23 -7.53
CA GLU A 156 -30.03 -9.53 -7.38
C GLU A 156 -30.74 -9.18 -8.70
N GLU A 157 -31.56 -10.10 -9.20
CA GLU A 157 -32.59 -9.85 -10.24
C GLU A 157 -32.16 -9.59 -11.70
N GLN A 158 -31.14 -10.30 -12.22
CA GLN A 158 -30.95 -10.39 -13.68
C GLN A 158 -31.94 -11.41 -14.28
N ARG A 159 -32.51 -11.08 -15.45
CA ARG A 159 -33.38 -11.99 -16.21
C ARG A 159 -32.61 -13.14 -16.86
N ILE A 160 -31.36 -12.88 -17.26
CA ILE A 160 -30.50 -13.87 -17.91
C ILE A 160 -29.53 -14.40 -16.87
N LYS A 161 -29.64 -15.70 -16.61
CA LYS A 161 -28.87 -16.40 -15.58
C LYS A 161 -28.04 -17.52 -16.18
N VAL A 162 -26.84 -17.69 -15.64
CA VAL A 162 -25.95 -18.82 -15.93
C VAL A 162 -25.65 -19.53 -14.62
N ASN A 163 -25.79 -20.86 -14.61
CA ASN A 163 -25.44 -21.70 -13.47
C ASN A 163 -24.01 -22.21 -13.64
N ALA A 164 -23.10 -21.78 -12.76
CA ALA A 164 -21.72 -22.25 -12.70
C ALA A 164 -21.66 -23.65 -12.08
N ASP A 165 -22.06 -24.65 -12.88
CA ASP A 165 -22.17 -26.06 -12.53
C ASP A 165 -20.84 -26.83 -12.64
N ILE A 166 -19.87 -26.26 -13.35
CA ILE A 166 -18.51 -26.80 -13.48
C ILE A 166 -17.46 -25.85 -12.87
N PRO A 167 -16.32 -26.39 -12.40
CA PRO A 167 -15.26 -25.57 -11.84
C PRO A 167 -14.71 -24.56 -12.85
N PHE A 168 -14.39 -23.37 -12.35
CA PHE A 168 -13.84 -22.29 -13.14
C PHE A 168 -12.33 -22.17 -12.90
N ASP A 169 -11.54 -22.27 -13.96
CA ASP A 169 -10.08 -22.10 -13.90
C ASP A 169 -9.73 -20.61 -13.70
N MET A 170 -9.12 -20.30 -12.55
CA MET A 170 -8.76 -18.94 -12.23
C MET A 170 -7.68 -18.35 -13.13
N GLN A 171 -6.75 -19.16 -13.64
CA GLN A 171 -5.59 -18.65 -14.37
C GLN A 171 -5.98 -17.89 -15.64
N GLN A 172 -7.12 -18.23 -16.24
CA GLN A 172 -7.60 -17.66 -17.49
C GLN A 172 -8.03 -16.19 -17.37
N PHE A 173 -8.26 -15.69 -16.16
CA PHE A 173 -8.75 -14.34 -15.93
C PHE A 173 -7.83 -13.46 -15.08
N LEU A 174 -6.77 -14.05 -14.53
CA LEU A 174 -5.79 -13.29 -13.76
C LEU A 174 -4.90 -12.51 -14.70
N ALA A 175 -4.74 -11.21 -14.46
CA ALA A 175 -3.81 -10.40 -15.25
C ALA A 175 -2.38 -10.92 -15.03
N GLY A 176 -1.77 -11.45 -16.09
CA GLY A 176 -0.47 -12.11 -16.05
C GLY A 176 -0.50 -13.58 -15.61
N SER A 177 -1.67 -14.13 -15.26
CA SER A 177 -1.87 -15.52 -14.79
C SER A 177 -1.17 -15.88 -13.47
N LEU A 178 -0.94 -14.90 -12.57
CA LEU A 178 -0.10 -15.08 -11.38
C LEU A 178 -0.87 -14.87 -10.07
N LEU A 179 -0.63 -15.76 -9.12
CA LEU A 179 -0.95 -15.55 -7.72
C LEU A 179 0.19 -14.78 -7.04
N LEU A 180 -0.15 -13.83 -6.17
CA LEU A 180 0.82 -13.00 -5.48
C LEU A 180 0.87 -13.37 -3.99
N ARG A 181 2.07 -13.67 -3.50
CA ARG A 181 2.36 -14.00 -2.10
C ARG A 181 3.42 -13.07 -1.50
N GLY A 182 3.54 -13.08 -0.18
CA GLY A 182 4.67 -12.47 0.52
C GLY A 182 5.99 -13.14 0.22
N GLU A 183 7.08 -12.48 0.63
CA GLU A 183 8.44 -13.03 0.49
C GLU A 183 8.66 -14.22 1.44
N ASP A 184 8.07 -14.15 2.63
CA ASP A 184 8.08 -15.20 3.64
C ASP A 184 6.75 -15.96 3.53
N ASP A 185 6.78 -17.27 3.21
CA ASP A 185 5.61 -18.19 3.04
C ASP A 185 4.78 -18.39 4.35
N VAL A 186 4.68 -17.37 5.21
CA VAL A 186 4.11 -17.46 6.57
C VAL A 186 2.59 -17.72 6.57
N SER A 187 1.92 -17.59 5.42
CA SER A 187 0.52 -18.02 5.28
C SER A 187 0.20 -18.44 3.84
N ASP A 188 0.39 -19.72 3.54
CA ASP A 188 0.01 -20.36 2.28
C ASP A 188 -1.49 -20.23 1.93
N GLU A 189 -2.32 -19.91 2.92
CA GLU A 189 -3.76 -19.90 2.77
C GLU A 189 -4.30 -18.67 2.03
N ARG A 190 -3.54 -17.59 1.84
CA ARG A 190 -4.04 -16.37 1.19
C ARG A 190 -3.15 -15.91 0.05
N VAL A 191 -3.77 -15.40 -0.99
CA VAL A 191 -3.09 -14.85 -2.16
C VAL A 191 -3.76 -13.55 -2.59
N LEU A 192 -2.96 -12.62 -3.07
CA LEU A 192 -3.44 -11.43 -3.77
C LEU A 192 -3.41 -11.72 -5.27
N VAL A 193 -4.41 -11.26 -6.00
CA VAL A 193 -4.52 -11.50 -7.44
C VAL A 193 -5.01 -10.25 -8.15
N TRP A 194 -4.63 -10.10 -9.42
CA TRP A 194 -5.19 -9.09 -10.30
C TRP A 194 -6.34 -9.70 -11.11
N PHE A 195 -7.58 -9.34 -10.78
CA PHE A 195 -8.78 -9.81 -11.45
C PHE A 195 -9.59 -8.62 -11.95
N GLN A 196 -10.03 -8.65 -13.23
CA GLN A 196 -10.82 -7.58 -13.84
C GLN A 196 -10.24 -6.17 -13.54
N GLU A 197 -8.93 -6.02 -13.79
CA GLU A 197 -8.17 -4.78 -13.58
C GLU A 197 -8.04 -4.32 -12.11
N SER A 198 -8.53 -5.10 -11.16
CA SER A 198 -8.59 -4.78 -9.73
C SER A 198 -7.85 -5.82 -8.88
N LEU A 199 -7.50 -5.45 -7.66
CA LEU A 199 -6.83 -6.32 -6.71
C LEU A 199 -7.85 -7.05 -5.84
N HIS A 200 -7.68 -8.37 -5.77
CA HIS A 200 -8.51 -9.23 -4.95
C HIS A 200 -7.69 -10.15 -4.07
N VAL A 201 -8.18 -10.42 -2.86
CA VAL A 201 -7.58 -11.40 -1.95
C VAL A 201 -8.44 -12.66 -1.98
N PHE A 202 -7.78 -13.78 -2.23
CA PHE A 202 -8.39 -15.10 -2.20
C PHE A 202 -7.81 -15.90 -1.05
N LYS A 203 -8.64 -16.79 -0.51
CA LYS A 203 -8.24 -17.78 0.49
C LYS A 203 -8.37 -19.19 -0.09
N GLN A 204 -7.34 -20.00 0.11
CA GLN A 204 -7.38 -21.42 -0.19
C GLN A 204 -8.35 -22.10 0.79
N THR A 205 -9.37 -22.75 0.25
CA THR A 205 -10.15 -23.75 0.97
C THR A 205 -9.38 -25.07 0.95
N LYS A 206 -9.46 -25.86 2.04
CA LYS A 206 -8.67 -27.09 2.23
C LYS A 206 -8.65 -27.93 0.95
N PRO A 207 -7.51 -28.53 0.57
CA PRO A 207 -7.39 -29.30 -0.66
C PRO A 207 -8.50 -30.35 -0.72
N GLY A 208 -9.26 -30.33 -1.80
CA GLY A 208 -10.32 -31.30 -2.03
C GLY A 208 -9.77 -32.70 -2.30
N VAL A 209 -10.66 -33.68 -2.36
CA VAL A 209 -10.39 -35.12 -2.57
C VAL A 209 -9.51 -35.42 -3.81
N ASN A 210 -9.41 -34.47 -4.75
CA ASN A 210 -8.72 -34.62 -6.04
C ASN A 210 -7.45 -33.74 -6.18
N SER A 211 -6.81 -33.32 -5.08
CA SER A 211 -5.54 -32.55 -5.06
C SER A 211 -5.58 -31.12 -5.64
N TYR A 212 -6.72 -30.65 -6.15
CA TYR A 212 -6.87 -29.25 -6.57
C TYR A 212 -6.99 -28.31 -5.37
N SER A 213 -6.34 -27.16 -5.49
CA SER A 213 -6.51 -26.05 -4.56
C SER A 213 -7.75 -25.27 -4.93
N LEU A 214 -8.75 -25.31 -4.05
CA LEU A 214 -9.95 -24.49 -4.18
C LEU A 214 -9.67 -23.12 -3.60
N TRP A 215 -10.04 -22.06 -4.32
CA TRP A 215 -9.85 -20.68 -3.90
C TRP A 215 -11.19 -19.96 -3.83
N SER A 216 -11.38 -19.22 -2.74
CA SER A 216 -12.58 -18.43 -2.50
C SER A 216 -12.18 -16.97 -2.29
N PRO A 217 -12.84 -15.99 -2.91
CA PRO A 217 -12.58 -14.59 -2.65
C PRO A 217 -13.02 -14.26 -1.22
N ILE A 218 -12.14 -13.63 -0.44
CA ILE A 218 -12.50 -13.14 0.91
C ILE A 218 -13.05 -11.71 0.89
N ILE A 219 -13.24 -11.16 -0.31
CA ILE A 219 -13.68 -9.80 -0.55
C ILE A 219 -14.78 -9.77 -1.61
N SER A 220 -15.54 -8.69 -1.66
CA SER A 220 -16.62 -8.53 -2.63
C SER A 220 -16.08 -8.12 -4.00
N ILE A 221 -16.38 -8.90 -5.03
CA ILE A 221 -16.19 -8.53 -6.44
C ILE A 221 -17.30 -7.56 -6.84
N GLY A 222 -16.97 -6.50 -7.60
CA GLY A 222 -17.89 -5.44 -8.00
C GLY A 222 -18.20 -4.39 -6.91
N ARG A 223 -17.57 -4.50 -5.74
CA ARG A 223 -17.66 -3.53 -4.62
C ARG A 223 -16.27 -3.20 -4.06
N GLU A 224 -15.31 -3.00 -4.96
CA GLU A 224 -13.87 -2.87 -4.66
C GLU A 224 -13.54 -1.73 -3.70
N VAL A 225 -14.37 -0.68 -3.69
CA VAL A 225 -14.30 0.44 -2.73
C VAL A 225 -14.28 0.00 -1.27
N ASN A 226 -14.83 -1.17 -0.95
CA ASN A 226 -14.87 -1.73 0.40
C ASN A 226 -13.69 -2.65 0.73
N ASN A 227 -12.88 -3.00 -0.27
CA ASN A 227 -11.86 -4.05 -0.13
C ASN A 227 -10.53 -3.52 0.42
N GLY A 228 -10.36 -2.20 0.51
CA GLY A 228 -9.08 -1.57 0.83
C GLY A 228 -8.46 -2.00 2.17
N LYS A 229 -9.29 -2.24 3.20
CA LYS A 229 -8.81 -2.72 4.51
C LYS A 229 -8.22 -4.14 4.41
N VAL A 230 -8.91 -5.05 3.72
CA VAL A 230 -8.48 -6.45 3.60
C VAL A 230 -7.19 -6.55 2.79
N ILE A 231 -7.09 -5.81 1.68
CA ILE A 231 -5.88 -5.79 0.86
C ILE A 231 -4.70 -5.16 1.61
N THR A 232 -4.93 -4.07 2.36
CA THR A 232 -3.85 -3.46 3.15
C THR A 232 -3.33 -4.40 4.22
N ASN A 233 -4.23 -5.11 4.93
CA ASN A 233 -3.82 -6.10 5.92
C ASN A 233 -2.98 -7.20 5.26
N PHE A 234 -3.41 -7.74 4.12
CA PHE A 234 -2.63 -8.71 3.35
C PHE A 234 -1.22 -8.17 3.03
N ILE A 235 -1.12 -6.94 2.53
CA ILE A 235 0.17 -6.30 2.22
C ILE A 235 1.05 -6.18 3.46
N TYR A 236 0.51 -5.74 4.59
CA TYR A 236 1.29 -5.57 5.82
C TYR A 236 1.76 -6.90 6.40
N ASP A 237 0.95 -7.95 6.28
CA ASP A 237 1.31 -9.29 6.74
C ASP A 237 2.40 -9.92 5.86
N ASN A 238 2.43 -9.57 4.57
CA ASN A 238 3.30 -10.19 3.56
C ASN A 238 4.52 -9.35 3.15
N LEU A 239 4.53 -8.05 3.44
CA LEU A 239 5.62 -7.10 3.13
C LEU A 239 5.99 -6.30 4.40
N PRO A 240 6.77 -6.88 5.32
CA PRO A 240 7.09 -6.27 6.60
C PRO A 240 7.78 -4.91 6.48
N SER A 241 8.56 -4.68 5.41
CA SER A 241 9.23 -3.40 5.13
C SER A 241 8.23 -2.25 4.92
N ILE A 242 7.09 -2.52 4.27
CA ILE A 242 6.01 -1.55 4.08
C ILE A 242 5.32 -1.26 5.40
N GLN A 243 4.98 -2.29 6.17
CA GLN A 243 4.36 -2.13 7.49
C GLN A 243 5.28 -1.33 8.43
N GLU A 244 6.56 -1.66 8.48
CA GLU A 244 7.55 -0.99 9.33
C GLU A 244 7.72 0.48 8.95
N PHE A 245 7.77 0.79 7.65
CA PHE A 245 7.78 2.18 7.18
C PHE A 245 6.57 2.98 7.70
N THR A 246 5.36 2.42 7.60
CA THR A 246 4.14 3.12 8.08
C THR A 246 4.12 3.28 9.60
N LYS A 247 4.63 2.30 10.36
CA LYS A 247 4.81 2.39 11.81
C LYS A 247 5.77 3.51 12.20
N ILE A 248 6.93 3.60 11.53
CA ILE A 248 7.90 4.68 11.74
C ILE A 248 7.26 6.06 11.51
N MET A 249 6.46 6.21 10.45
CA MET A 249 5.76 7.47 10.18
C MET A 249 4.71 7.81 11.25
N GLY A 250 4.05 6.79 11.80
CA GLY A 250 3.14 6.95 12.94
C GLY A 250 3.87 7.38 14.21
N ASP A 251 4.97 6.72 14.54
CA ASP A 251 5.79 7.07 15.71
C ASP A 251 6.40 8.46 15.58
N PHE A 252 6.83 8.84 14.39
CA PHE A 252 7.32 10.19 14.12
C PHE A 252 6.25 11.26 14.36
N HIS A 253 5.03 11.02 13.90
CA HIS A 253 3.90 11.91 14.18
C HIS A 253 3.61 12.05 15.68
N ASN A 254 3.59 10.93 16.39
CA ASN A 254 3.34 10.89 17.83
C ASN A 254 4.46 11.60 18.62
N LEU A 255 5.71 11.41 18.21
CA LEU A 255 6.86 12.08 18.80
C LEU A 255 6.76 13.59 18.64
N LEU A 256 6.42 14.08 17.44
CA LEU A 256 6.23 15.51 17.21
C LEU A 256 5.07 16.10 18.01
N LYS A 257 3.96 15.35 18.16
CA LYS A 257 2.84 15.76 19.02
C LYS A 257 3.28 15.86 20.48
N TYR A 258 4.04 14.88 20.96
CA TYR A 258 4.61 14.88 22.30
C TYR A 258 5.53 16.08 22.52
N MET A 259 6.49 16.31 21.62
CA MET A 259 7.40 17.46 21.70
C MET A 259 6.67 18.79 21.79
N LYS A 260 5.62 19.00 20.99
CA LYS A 260 4.80 20.21 21.04
C LYS A 260 4.07 20.41 22.37
N LEU A 261 3.63 19.33 23.02
CA LEU A 261 2.91 19.40 24.29
C LEU A 261 3.82 19.74 25.47
N PHE A 262 5.07 19.29 25.44
CA PHE A 262 6.03 19.45 26.54
C PHE A 262 6.99 20.63 26.35
N TYR A 263 6.98 21.26 25.17
CA TYR A 263 7.74 22.48 24.95
C TYR A 263 7.08 23.66 25.68
N ARG A 264 7.70 24.09 26.79
CA ARG A 264 7.36 25.35 27.49
C ARG A 264 8.46 26.39 27.20
N PRO A 265 8.15 27.47 26.46
CA PRO A 265 9.11 28.54 26.15
C PRO A 265 9.73 29.16 27.43
N GLU A 266 8.92 29.28 28.48
CA GLU A 266 9.23 29.97 29.74
C GLU A 266 10.40 29.36 30.54
N HIS A 267 10.75 28.10 30.32
CA HIS A 267 11.93 27.47 30.96
C HIS A 267 13.22 27.61 30.15
N TRP A 268 13.18 28.20 28.95
CA TRP A 268 14.34 28.34 28.07
C TRP A 268 14.96 29.75 28.08
N GLU A 269 14.31 30.73 28.71
CA GLU A 269 14.76 32.13 28.80
C GLU A 269 16.09 32.29 29.56
N LEU A 270 16.42 31.38 30.48
CA LEU A 270 17.72 31.37 31.17
C LEU A 270 18.90 30.98 30.27
N SER A 271 18.67 30.60 29.00
CA SER A 271 19.72 30.10 28.13
C SER A 271 19.95 30.86 26.84
N GLU A 272 19.16 31.87 26.44
CA GLU A 272 19.36 32.48 25.11
C GLU A 272 20.77 33.10 24.96
N SER A 273 21.34 33.65 26.05
CA SER A 273 22.73 34.13 26.08
C SER A 273 23.76 32.99 26.02
N ASN A 274 23.55 31.90 26.75
CA ASN A 274 24.41 30.71 26.72
C ASN A 274 24.32 29.98 25.37
N TYR A 275 23.12 29.90 24.80
CA TYR A 275 22.79 29.28 23.52
C TYR A 275 23.44 30.01 22.35
N LYS A 276 23.35 31.36 22.33
CA LYS A 276 24.10 32.20 21.37
C LYS A 276 25.62 32.06 21.56
N LYS A 277 26.11 31.82 22.79
CA LYS A 277 27.53 31.57 23.09
C LYS A 277 28.01 30.22 22.53
N PHE A 278 27.17 29.19 22.56
CA PHE A 278 27.47 27.87 21.98
C PHE A 278 27.43 27.85 20.45
N TYR A 279 26.49 28.56 19.81
CA TYR A 279 26.41 28.65 18.34
C TYR A 279 27.60 29.37 17.67
N ARG A 280 28.40 30.14 18.42
CA ARG A 280 29.54 30.90 17.90
C ARG A 280 30.85 30.10 17.84
N ARG A 281 30.91 28.86 18.31
CA ARG A 281 32.13 28.02 18.22
C ARG A 281 32.05 27.10 16.99
N PRO A 282 32.81 27.34 15.91
CA PRO A 282 32.60 26.63 14.63
C PRO A 282 33.10 25.19 14.59
N ASN A 283 33.76 24.68 15.64
CA ASN A 283 34.67 23.53 15.52
C ASN A 283 34.59 22.45 16.61
N TYR A 284 33.55 22.43 17.46
CA TYR A 284 33.39 21.36 18.45
C TYR A 284 32.02 20.68 18.34
N ASP A 285 32.02 19.38 18.64
CA ASP A 285 30.87 18.46 18.72
C ASP A 285 29.89 18.85 19.85
N TYR A 286 29.33 20.05 19.78
CA TYR A 286 28.45 20.62 20.80
C TYR A 286 27.21 19.77 21.10
N LEU A 287 26.72 19.03 20.10
CA LEU A 287 25.64 18.08 20.30
C LEU A 287 26.05 16.95 21.25
N ASP A 288 27.28 16.48 21.13
CA ASP A 288 27.82 15.47 22.03
C ASP A 288 28.02 16.07 23.43
N ASP A 289 28.48 17.32 23.57
CA ASP A 289 28.63 18.01 24.88
C ASP A 289 27.31 18.27 25.64
N ILE A 290 26.17 18.45 24.95
CA ILE A 290 24.86 18.67 25.59
C ILE A 290 24.37 17.40 26.31
N CYS A 291 24.70 16.23 25.76
CA CYS A 291 24.29 14.93 26.29
C CYS A 291 25.42 14.20 27.04
N MET A 292 26.67 14.55 26.78
CA MET A 292 27.86 14.07 27.46
C MET A 292 28.21 15.00 28.62
N LEU A 293 27.77 14.62 29.82
CA LEU A 293 28.48 14.73 31.10
C LEU A 293 28.89 16.11 31.68
N ASN A 294 29.05 17.19 30.91
CA ASN A 294 29.50 18.48 31.47
C ASN A 294 28.38 19.28 32.19
N LEU A 295 27.12 18.83 32.08
CA LEU A 295 25.97 19.43 32.76
C LEU A 295 25.27 18.45 33.74
N GLY A 296 25.89 17.31 34.06
CA GLY A 296 25.36 16.35 35.05
C GLY A 296 24.15 15.52 34.60
N PHE A 297 23.91 15.40 33.29
CA PHE A 297 22.79 14.61 32.76
C PHE A 297 23.23 13.21 32.33
N GLU A 298 22.46 12.19 32.71
CA GLU A 298 22.66 10.82 32.24
C GLU A 298 22.37 10.71 30.73
N HIS A 299 23.27 10.04 30.00
CA HIS A 299 23.17 9.78 28.56
C HIS A 299 21.84 9.13 28.14
N THR A 300 21.18 8.45 29.08
CA THR A 300 19.88 7.78 28.94
C THR A 300 18.70 8.75 28.74
N ARG A 301 18.91 10.06 28.95
CA ARG A 301 17.87 11.10 28.87
C ARG A 301 17.87 11.88 27.56
N CYS A 302 18.73 11.54 26.61
CA CYS A 302 18.79 12.18 25.30
C CYS A 302 18.28 11.25 24.20
N GLY A 303 17.46 11.80 23.30
CA GLY A 303 17.06 11.14 22.06
C GLY A 303 17.77 11.77 20.86
N TRP A 304 18.12 10.95 19.89
CA TRP A 304 18.72 11.39 18.63
C TRP A 304 17.79 11.09 17.46
N ILE A 305 17.62 12.05 16.56
CA ILE A 305 16.84 11.93 15.33
C ILE A 305 17.74 12.24 14.15
N ASN A 306 17.67 11.39 13.13
CA ASN A 306 18.33 11.63 11.87
C ASN A 306 17.31 11.83 10.73
N ASN A 307 17.76 12.48 9.66
CA ASN A 307 16.98 12.81 8.47
C ASN A 307 15.74 13.66 8.79
N LEU A 308 15.86 14.63 9.70
CA LEU A 308 14.75 15.53 10.00
C LEU A 308 14.32 16.27 8.72
N PRO A 309 13.04 16.17 8.30
CA PRO A 309 12.61 16.68 7.02
C PRO A 309 12.64 18.22 6.99
N GLY A 310 13.03 18.77 5.84
CA GLY A 310 13.22 20.22 5.65
C GLY A 310 11.96 21.06 5.81
N TYR A 311 10.77 20.45 5.65
CA TYR A 311 9.49 21.15 5.85
C TYR A 311 9.20 21.49 7.31
N LEU A 312 9.93 20.93 8.28
CA LEU A 312 9.92 21.37 9.66
C LEU A 312 10.77 22.65 9.78
N LYS A 313 10.15 23.79 9.42
CA LYS A 313 10.82 25.09 9.28
C LYS A 313 11.50 25.58 10.57
N LYS A 314 11.00 25.18 11.74
CA LYS A 314 11.52 25.62 13.06
C LYS A 314 11.66 24.44 14.02
N PRO A 315 12.74 23.65 13.92
CA PRO A 315 12.99 22.53 14.84
C PRO A 315 13.15 22.99 16.29
N HIS A 316 13.64 24.22 16.51
CA HIS A 316 13.80 24.81 17.84
C HIS A 316 12.45 25.01 18.56
N ASP A 317 11.37 25.33 17.83
CA ASP A 317 10.01 25.40 18.38
C ASP A 317 9.50 24.04 18.88
N LEU A 318 10.19 22.95 18.53
CA LEU A 318 9.92 21.59 18.98
C LEU A 318 10.91 21.13 20.06
N GLY A 319 11.76 22.02 20.57
CA GLY A 319 12.85 21.68 21.49
C GLY A 319 13.96 20.84 20.87
N LEU A 320 14.08 20.84 19.53
CA LEU A 320 15.13 20.11 18.82
C LEU A 320 16.38 20.99 18.64
N LEU A 321 17.53 20.42 18.97
CA LEU A 321 18.86 21.00 18.73
C LEU A 321 19.49 20.30 17.55
N CYS A 322 19.58 20.98 16.42
CA CYS A 322 19.97 20.38 15.15
C CYS A 322 21.34 20.85 14.67
N ARG A 323 22.17 19.91 14.18
CA ARG A 323 23.36 20.20 13.37
C ARG A 323 23.18 19.66 11.96
N THR A 324 23.78 20.35 10.99
CA THR A 324 23.86 19.84 9.62
C THR A 324 25.22 19.20 9.43
N ARG A 325 25.27 17.89 9.22
CA ARG A 325 26.51 17.15 8.98
C ARG A 325 26.72 17.05 7.46
N ARG A 326 27.90 17.48 7.00
CA ARG A 326 28.36 17.25 5.62
C ARG A 326 29.07 15.90 5.60
N LEU A 327 28.62 14.98 4.75
CA LEU A 327 29.11 13.60 4.73
C LEU A 327 30.19 13.32 3.67
N ASP A 328 30.46 14.24 2.73
CA ASP A 328 31.44 14.03 1.67
C ASP A 328 32.28 15.29 1.36
N ARG A 329 33.48 15.08 0.78
CA ARG A 329 34.33 16.15 0.21
C ARG A 329 33.68 16.82 -1.02
N THR A 330 32.67 16.18 -1.62
CA THR A 330 31.92 16.66 -2.78
C THR A 330 30.76 17.60 -2.42
N GLY A 331 30.34 17.71 -1.16
CA GLY A 331 29.44 18.74 -0.64
C GLY A 331 27.94 18.54 -0.87
N PHE A 332 27.51 17.40 -1.41
CA PHE A 332 26.13 17.24 -1.91
C PHE A 332 25.14 16.59 -0.94
N VAL A 333 25.59 15.86 0.08
CA VAL A 333 24.68 15.22 1.04
C VAL A 333 24.72 15.94 2.40
N ARG A 334 23.70 16.78 2.63
CA ARG A 334 23.44 17.44 3.93
C ARG A 334 22.45 16.60 4.73
N LYS A 335 22.92 15.85 5.73
CA LYS A 335 22.02 15.24 6.72
C LYS A 335 21.83 16.18 7.89
N ARG A 336 20.58 16.35 8.34
CA ARG A 336 20.25 17.11 9.55
C ARG A 336 20.04 16.13 10.68
N GLU A 337 21.00 16.11 11.60
CA GLU A 337 20.94 15.36 12.86
C GLU A 337 20.39 16.29 13.92
N CYS A 338 19.46 15.82 14.74
CA CYS A 338 18.89 16.60 15.83
C CYS A 338 18.89 15.80 17.13
N ILE A 339 19.30 16.46 18.21
CA ILE A 339 19.11 15.98 19.57
C ILE A 339 17.84 16.59 20.13
N PHE A 340 17.21 15.86 21.03
CA PHE A 340 16.16 16.40 21.86
C PHE A 340 16.21 15.80 23.24
N ARG A 341 15.68 16.55 24.20
CA ARG A 341 15.62 16.18 25.60
C ARG A 341 14.17 15.87 25.96
N PRO A 342 13.69 14.64 25.72
CA PRO A 342 12.44 14.26 26.32
C PRO A 342 12.64 14.19 27.83
N ALA A 343 11.69 14.69 28.61
CA ALA A 343 11.68 14.37 30.03
C ALA A 343 11.61 12.83 30.21
N PHE A 344 10.86 12.13 29.34
CA PHE A 344 10.79 10.67 29.30
C PHE A 344 10.35 10.14 27.91
N ILE A 345 11.27 9.67 27.04
CA ILE A 345 10.86 8.73 25.97
C ILE A 345 10.82 7.34 26.58
N ARG A 346 9.67 6.67 26.42
CA ARG A 346 9.60 5.23 26.61
C ARG A 346 9.65 4.57 25.23
N TYR A 347 10.83 4.11 24.82
CA TYR A 347 11.04 3.49 23.50
C TYR A 347 10.11 2.28 23.28
N SER A 348 9.72 1.58 24.36
CA SER A 348 8.73 0.51 24.33
C SER A 348 7.33 0.94 23.87
N LYS A 349 7.02 2.24 23.89
CA LYS A 349 5.75 2.79 23.39
C LYS A 349 5.73 3.05 21.88
N PHE A 350 6.88 3.00 21.20
CA PHE A 350 6.89 3.06 19.75
C PHE A 350 6.22 1.82 19.16
N LEU A 351 5.61 1.95 17.98
CA LEU A 351 5.02 0.83 17.25
C LEU A 351 6.05 0.15 16.34
N SER A 352 6.95 0.93 15.75
CA SER A 352 8.07 0.49 14.91
C SER A 352 9.05 -0.33 15.73
N ASN A 353 9.38 -1.52 15.22
CA ASN A 353 10.40 -2.36 15.84
C ASN A 353 11.79 -1.71 15.70
N GLN A 354 12.07 -1.06 14.58
CA GLN A 354 13.31 -0.31 14.36
C GLN A 354 13.50 0.82 15.39
N TRP A 355 12.44 1.56 15.70
CA TRP A 355 12.51 2.64 16.69
C TRP A 355 12.54 2.12 18.13
N LYS A 356 11.83 1.03 18.47
CA LYS A 356 11.99 0.34 19.76
C LYS A 356 13.44 -0.09 20.00
N ASP A 357 14.02 -0.76 19.01
CA ASP A 357 15.40 -1.26 19.02
C ASP A 357 16.45 -0.14 19.09
N SER A 358 16.10 1.05 18.61
CA SER A 358 17.01 2.19 18.66
C SER A 358 17.31 2.61 20.10
N GLY A 359 16.34 2.47 21.01
CA GLY A 359 16.53 2.77 22.43
C GLY A 359 17.48 1.80 23.13
N SER A 360 17.31 0.49 22.92
CA SER A 360 18.16 -0.52 23.55
C SER A 360 19.59 -0.53 23.00
N LYS A 361 19.77 -0.12 21.73
CA LYS A 361 21.07 -0.12 21.03
C LYS A 361 21.74 1.26 21.02
N ASN A 362 21.21 2.26 21.71
CA ASN A 362 21.65 3.67 21.64
C ASN A 362 21.81 4.18 20.19
N LYS A 363 20.94 3.74 19.28
CA LYS A 363 20.92 4.18 17.87
C LYS A 363 20.01 5.39 17.70
N MET A 364 20.31 6.20 16.69
CA MET A 364 19.48 7.35 16.33
C MET A 364 18.17 6.88 15.68
N LEU A 365 17.06 7.52 16.04
CA LEU A 365 15.77 7.37 15.37
C LEU A 365 15.89 7.87 13.92
N GLN A 366 15.81 6.95 12.96
CA GLN A 366 15.88 7.28 11.54
C GLN A 366 14.49 7.63 11.04
N ILE A 367 14.30 8.87 10.59
CA ILE A 367 13.12 9.23 9.80
C ILE A 367 13.37 8.81 8.34
N PRO A 368 12.43 8.13 7.68
CA PRO A 368 12.56 7.79 6.27
C PRO A 368 12.68 9.07 5.43
N PRO A 369 13.53 9.12 4.40
CA PRO A 369 13.60 10.29 3.53
C PRO A 369 12.27 10.50 2.78
N GLN A 370 12.07 11.69 2.24
CA GLN A 370 10.82 12.00 1.51
C GLN A 370 10.67 11.18 0.22
N SER A 371 11.80 10.84 -0.41
CA SER A 371 11.84 9.97 -1.58
C SER A 371 13.05 9.04 -1.51
N LEU A 372 12.84 7.76 -1.80
CA LEU A 372 13.89 6.74 -1.78
C LEU A 372 13.91 6.00 -3.13
N LYS A 373 14.39 6.69 -4.17
CA LYS A 373 14.36 6.23 -5.57
C LYS A 373 15.44 5.20 -5.93
N LEU A 374 16.47 5.07 -5.10
CA LEU A 374 17.60 4.18 -5.37
C LEU A 374 17.40 2.79 -4.79
N GLU A 375 16.59 2.68 -3.73
CA GLU A 375 16.28 1.42 -3.07
C GLU A 375 15.10 0.72 -3.74
N LYS A 376 15.19 -0.61 -3.82
CA LYS A 376 14.20 -1.46 -4.48
C LYS A 376 12.86 -1.37 -3.76
N ALA A 377 11.80 -1.17 -4.53
CA ALA A 377 10.43 -1.28 -4.02
C ALA A 377 10.18 -2.70 -3.51
N ALA A 378 9.31 -2.81 -2.50
CA ALA A 378 8.83 -4.10 -2.04
C ALA A 378 8.07 -4.80 -3.17
N ARG A 379 8.31 -6.11 -3.36
CA ARG A 379 7.75 -6.89 -4.46
C ARG A 379 7.01 -8.08 -3.90
N LEU A 380 5.83 -8.38 -4.45
CA LEU A 380 5.14 -9.65 -4.16
C LEU A 380 5.71 -10.76 -5.04
N LYS A 381 5.86 -11.95 -4.46
CA LYS A 381 6.33 -13.15 -5.17
C LYS A 381 5.20 -13.68 -6.04
N GLU A 382 5.52 -13.93 -7.31
CA GLU A 382 4.60 -14.50 -8.28
C GLU A 382 4.69 -16.03 -8.24
N VAL A 383 3.54 -16.70 -8.15
CA VAL A 383 3.44 -18.15 -8.05
C VAL A 383 2.41 -18.65 -9.06
N ASN A 384 2.78 -19.73 -9.77
CA ASN A 384 1.88 -20.49 -10.63
C ASN A 384 1.15 -21.55 -9.79
N GLY A 385 -0.14 -21.78 -10.05
CA GLY A 385 -0.86 -22.87 -9.39
C GLY A 385 -2.14 -23.22 -10.13
N ASP A 386 -2.45 -24.50 -10.23
CA ASP A 386 -3.74 -24.99 -10.75
C ASP A 386 -4.83 -24.67 -9.73
N ASN A 387 -5.73 -23.77 -10.11
CA ASN A 387 -6.59 -23.09 -9.16
C ASN A 387 -8.03 -23.07 -9.65
N LEU A 388 -8.89 -23.73 -8.89
CA LEU A 388 -10.33 -23.72 -9.15
C LEU A 388 -11.01 -22.75 -8.19
N CYS A 389 -11.84 -21.86 -8.71
CA CYS A 389 -12.64 -20.96 -7.89
C CYS A 389 -13.85 -21.70 -7.32
N ARG A 390 -14.14 -21.58 -6.01
CA ARG A 390 -15.38 -22.07 -5.38
C ARG A 390 -15.92 -21.06 -4.35
N THR A 391 -17.25 -20.91 -4.27
CA THR A 391 -17.91 -20.00 -3.30
C THR A 391 -17.82 -20.50 -1.86
#